data_AF-A0A2U2BBX4-F1
#
_entry.id   AF-A0A2U2BBX4-F1
#
_cell.length_a   1.000
_cell.length_b   1.000
_cell.length_c   1.000
_cell.angle_alpha   90.00
_cell.angle_beta   90.00
_cell.angle_gamma   90.00
#
_symmetry.space_group_name_H-M   'P 1'
#
loop_
_entity.id
_entity.type
_entity.pdbx_description
1 polymer ?
#
loop_
_entity_poly.entity_id
_entity_poly.type
_entity_poly.pdbx_seq_one_letter_code
_entity_poly.pdbx_strand_id
1 'polypeptide(L)' 'MALGKAIRFIRQASFDKEFRKACYNVETKEELLQILDFNDAEFEDAFNMELVKCQTSEQADMIYQLKSWYHMI' A
#
# COMPACT_ATOMS: atom_id res chain seq x y z
N MET A 1 -1.60 -14.07 9.39
CA MET A 1 -1.57 -13.88 7.91
C MET A 1 -1.30 -12.42 7.66
N ALA A 2 -0.16 -12.09 7.06
CA ALA A 2 0.29 -10.71 6.91
C ALA A 2 -0.29 -10.03 5.65
N LEU A 3 -0.84 -10.80 4.70
CA LEU A 3 -1.71 -10.32 3.60
C LEU A 3 -2.86 -9.41 4.09
N GLY A 4 -3.51 -9.77 5.21
CA GLY A 4 -4.59 -8.95 5.78
C GLY A 4 -4.09 -7.59 6.28
N LYS A 5 -2.84 -7.49 6.72
CA LYS A 5 -2.19 -6.23 7.10
C LYS A 5 -1.84 -5.40 5.87
N ALA A 6 -1.32 -6.03 4.80
CA ALA A 6 -1.03 -5.37 3.53
C ALA A 6 -2.30 -4.78 2.87
N ILE A 7 -3.42 -5.53 2.85
CA ILE A 7 -4.70 -5.00 2.35
C ILE A 7 -5.18 -3.81 3.18
N ARG A 8 -5.07 -3.90 4.50
CA ARG A 8 -5.45 -2.82 5.41
C ARG A 8 -4.56 -1.58 5.20
N PHE A 9 -3.27 -1.78 4.97
CA PHE A 9 -2.32 -0.72 4.61
C PHE A 9 -2.72 -0.03 3.30
N ILE A 10 -3.00 -0.78 2.24
CA ILE A 10 -3.36 -0.20 0.93
C ILE A 10 -4.61 0.67 1.04
N ARG A 11 -5.64 0.19 1.74
CA ARG A 11 -6.84 0.98 2.00
C ARG A 11 -6.53 2.20 2.82
N GLN A 12 -5.85 2.03 3.94
CA GLN A 12 -5.56 3.12 4.86
C GLN A 12 -4.71 4.19 4.18
N ALA A 13 -3.66 3.82 3.45
CA ALA A 13 -2.84 4.73 2.67
C ALA A 13 -3.57 5.35 1.47
N SER A 14 -4.68 4.78 0.98
CA SER A 14 -5.48 5.41 -0.08
C SER A 14 -6.42 6.50 0.44
N PHE A 15 -6.94 6.36 1.65
CA PHE A 15 -7.87 7.32 2.26
C PHE A 15 -7.21 8.30 3.23
N ASP A 16 -6.10 7.90 3.86
CA ASP A 16 -5.43 8.63 4.93
C ASP A 16 -4.11 9.25 4.44
N LYS A 17 -4.16 10.56 4.16
CA LYS A 17 -3.01 11.34 3.71
C LYS A 17 -1.96 11.50 4.81
N GLU A 18 -2.35 11.57 6.08
CA GLU A 18 -1.40 11.71 7.19
C GLU A 18 -0.60 10.42 7.35
N PHE A 19 -1.27 9.28 7.19
CA PHE A 19 -0.64 7.97 7.17
C PHE A 19 0.37 7.83 6.02
N ARG A 20 0.02 8.25 4.79
CA ARG A 20 1.00 8.34 3.67
C ARG A 20 2.19 9.22 4.04
N LYS A 21 1.96 10.36 4.69
CA LYS A 21 3.03 11.29 5.08
C LYS A 21 3.94 10.69 6.14
N ALA A 22 3.40 9.94 7.09
CA ALA A 22 4.17 9.19 8.08
C ALA A 22 5.03 8.09 7.43
N CYS A 23 4.48 7.40 6.42
CA CYS A 23 5.22 6.42 5.62
C CYS A 23 6.27 7.06 4.70
N TYR A 24 6.23 8.38 4.47
CA TYR A 24 7.27 9.13 3.75
C TYR A 24 8.42 9.55 4.69
N ASN A 25 8.18 9.52 6.00
CA ASN A 25 9.13 9.96 7.01
C ASN A 25 10.10 8.84 7.45
N VAL A 26 9.93 7.63 6.94
CA VAL A 26 10.88 6.52 7.14
C VAL A 26 12.05 6.67 6.16
N GLU A 27 13.27 6.43 6.63
CA GLU A 27 14.48 6.58 5.81
C GLU A 27 14.62 5.50 4.74
N THR A 28 14.04 4.32 4.97
CA THR A 28 14.11 3.20 4.04
C THR A 28 12.81 2.41 3.93
N LYS A 29 12.55 1.87 2.74
CA LYS A 29 11.43 0.95 2.47
C LYS A 29 11.47 -0.30 3.35
N GLU A 30 12.66 -0.78 3.72
CA GLU A 30 12.82 -1.94 4.61
C GLU A 30 12.31 -1.64 6.02
N GLU A 31 12.58 -0.46 6.58
CA GLU A 31 12.00 -0.04 7.85
C GLU A 31 10.48 0.05 7.77
N LEU A 32 9.94 0.58 6.66
CA LEU A 32 8.49 0.60 6.44
C LEU A 32 7.88 -0.80 6.50
N LEU A 33 8.50 -1.75 5.78
CA LEU A 33 8.07 -3.14 5.73
C LEU A 33 8.15 -3.81 7.12
N GLN A 34 9.18 -3.49 7.92
CA GLN A 34 9.29 -3.97 9.29
C GLN A 34 8.20 -3.39 10.21
N ILE A 35 7.90 -2.10 10.10
CA ILE A 35 6.87 -1.43 10.90
C ILE A 35 5.48 -1.97 10.55
N LEU A 36 5.23 -2.18 9.26
CA LEU A 36 3.95 -2.64 8.75
C LEU A 36 3.74 -4.16 8.85
N ASP A 37 4.81 -4.89 9.14
CA ASP A 37 4.82 -6.34 9.38
C ASP A 37 4.24 -7.13 8.18
N PHE A 38 4.62 -6.74 6.97
CA PHE A 38 4.39 -7.47 5.73
C PHE A 38 5.61 -7.35 4.81
N ASN A 39 5.71 -8.19 3.78
CA ASN A 39 6.78 -8.13 2.79
C ASN A 39 6.29 -7.61 1.42
N ASP A 40 7.22 -7.36 0.50
CA ASP A 40 6.91 -6.83 -0.84
C ASP A 40 5.95 -7.75 -1.62
N ALA A 41 6.12 -9.06 -1.50
CA ALA A 41 5.25 -10.03 -2.18
C ALA A 41 3.80 -9.98 -1.64
N GLU A 42 3.63 -9.81 -0.33
CA GLU A 42 2.31 -9.64 0.28
C GLU A 42 1.70 -8.28 -0.06
N PHE A 43 2.51 -7.24 -0.22
CA PHE A 43 2.04 -5.96 -0.76
C PHE A 43 1.55 -6.11 -2.20
N GLU A 44 2.31 -6.79 -3.07
CA GLU A 44 1.88 -7.04 -4.44
C GLU A 44 0.63 -7.92 -4.52
N ASP A 45 0.50 -8.93 -3.68
CA ASP A 45 -0.69 -9.80 -3.64
C ASP A 45 -1.92 -9.02 -3.14
N ALA A 46 -1.76 -8.22 -2.08
CA ALA A 46 -2.80 -7.33 -1.57
C ALA A 46 -3.21 -6.26 -2.60
N PHE A 47 -2.24 -5.72 -3.34
CA PHE A 47 -2.46 -4.78 -4.43
C PHE A 47 -3.29 -5.41 -5.53
N ASN A 48 -2.89 -6.59 -6.01
CA ASN A 48 -3.64 -7.30 -7.04
C ASN A 48 -5.05 -7.65 -6.57
N MET A 49 -5.23 -8.07 -5.31
CA MET A 49 -6.56 -8.32 -4.75
C MET A 49 -7.44 -7.06 -4.72
N GLU A 50 -6.93 -5.92 -4.27
CA GLU A 50 -7.70 -4.68 -4.25
C GLU A 50 -7.95 -4.14 -5.68
N LEU A 51 -7.00 -4.31 -6.60
CA LEU A 51 -7.16 -3.95 -8.00
C LEU A 51 -8.27 -4.79 -8.67
N VAL A 52 -8.29 -6.09 -8.43
CA VAL A 52 -9.36 -6.99 -8.93
C VAL A 52 -10.73 -6.64 -8.33
N LYS A 53 -10.76 -6.06 -7.13
CA LYS A 53 -11.99 -5.56 -6.50
C LYS A 53 -12.43 -4.19 -7.01
N CYS A 54 -11.57 -3.44 -7.70
CA CYS A 54 -11.93 -2.15 -8.26
C CYS A 54 -12.97 -2.34 -9.36
N GLN A 55 -14.17 -1.79 -9.15
CA GLN A 55 -15.25 -1.83 -10.13
C GLN A 55 -15.22 -0.61 -11.06
N THR A 56 -14.45 0.42 -10.71
CA THR A 56 -14.33 1.66 -11.46
C THR A 56 -12.88 2.01 -11.75
N SER A 57 -12.65 2.66 -12.89
CA SER A 57 -11.33 3.10 -13.32
C SER A 57 -10.68 4.07 -12.33
N GLU A 58 -11.47 4.92 -11.66
CA GLU A 58 -10.99 5.85 -10.64
C GLU A 58 -10.39 5.15 -9.41
N GLN A 59 -11.01 4.04 -8.97
CA GLN A 59 -10.46 3.24 -7.87
C GLN A 59 -9.15 2.59 -8.29
N ALA A 60 -9.10 2.02 -9.50
CA ALA A 60 -7.87 1.44 -10.03
C ALA A 60 -6.75 2.49 -10.14
N ASP A 61 -7.05 3.71 -10.59
CA ASP A 61 -6.07 4.79 -10.71
C ASP A 61 -5.47 5.17 -9.34
N MET A 62 -6.31 5.32 -8.31
CA MET A 62 -5.82 5.59 -6.94
C MET A 62 -4.89 4.48 -6.42
N ILE A 63 -5.22 3.23 -6.73
CA ILE A 63 -4.41 2.07 -6.36
C ILE A 63 -3.08 2.10 -7.13
N TYR A 64 -3.09 2.30 -8.45
CA TYR A 64 -1.86 2.47 -9.24
C TYR A 64 -0.98 3.62 -8.75
N GLN A 65 -1.57 4.76 -8.39
CA GLN A 65 -0.85 5.87 -7.77
C GLN A 65 -0.19 5.46 -6.45
N LEU A 66 -0.87 4.66 -5.62
CA LEU A 66 -0.29 4.12 -4.39
C LEU A 66 0.90 3.20 -4.68
N LYS A 67 0.81 2.30 -5.67
CA LYS A 67 1.93 1.40 -6.03
C LYS A 67 3.12 2.17 -6.57
N SER A 68 2.88 3.18 -7.40
CA SER A 68 3.93 4.07 -7.91
C SER A 68 4.60 4.83 -6.77
N TRP A 69 3.80 5.39 -5.85
CA TRP A 69 4.31 6.04 -4.64
C TRP A 69 5.14 5.08 -3.76
N TYR A 70 4.66 3.86 -3.54
CA TYR A 70 5.36 2.84 -2.76
C TYR A 70 6.70 2.42 -3.38
N HIS A 71 6.82 2.49 -4.70
CA HIS A 71 8.09 2.25 -5.41
C HIS A 71 9.04 3.46 -5.40
N MET A 72 8.56 4.66 -5.03
CA MET A 72 9.37 5.88 -4.94
C MET A 72 9.90 6.16 -3.52
N ILE A 73 9.40 5.46 -2.51
CA ILE A 73 9.98 5.42 -1.15
C ILE A 73 11.24 4.56 -1.19
#